data_AF-A0A1J4UU09-F1
#
_entry.id   AF-A0A1J4UU09-F1
#
_cell.length_a   1.000
_cell.length_b   1.000
_cell.length_c   1.000
_cell.angle_alpha   90.00
_cell.angle_beta   90.00
_cell.angle_gamma   90.00
#
_symmetry.space_group_name_H-M   'P 1'
#
loop_
_entity.id
_entity.type
_entity.pdbx_description
1 polymer ?
#
loop_
_entity_poly.entity_id
_entity_poly.type
_entity_poly.pdbx_seq_one_letter_code
_entity_poly.pdbx_strand_id
1 'polypeptide(L)' 'MNVILRGKTKEIVQAIVQTGYANSQSEAIRLALIDFGNNYLNETEMVNRKLDAIDRDISNGKSRTLNAEQALGRHAKHLK' A
#
# COMPACT_ATOMS: atom_id res chain seq x y z
N MET A 1 7.37 -13.73 -1.36
CA MET A 1 6.39 -12.88 -2.06
C MET A 1 6.05 -13.56 -3.38
N ASN A 2 4.82 -14.01 -3.59
CA ASN A 2 4.45 -14.73 -4.81
C ASN A 2 3.58 -13.80 -5.68
N VAL A 3 4.22 -12.95 -6.48
CA VAL A 3 3.54 -11.98 -7.36
C VAL A 3 3.44 -12.58 -8.75
N ILE A 4 2.22 -12.78 -9.23
CA ILE A 4 1.99 -13.26 -10.59
C ILE A 4 1.95 -12.04 -11.53
N LEU A 5 3.06 -11.78 -12.21
CA LEU A 5 3.12 -10.74 -13.24
C LEU A 5 2.44 -11.22 -14.52
N ARG A 6 1.55 -10.40 -15.07
CA ARG A 6 0.78 -10.72 -16.30
C ARG A 6 0.87 -9.58 -17.31
N GLY A 7 0.67 -9.91 -18.58
CA GLY A 7 0.63 -8.95 -19.68
C GLY A 7 1.84 -8.03 -19.71
N LYS A 8 1.59 -6.73 -19.88
CA LYS A 8 2.63 -5.72 -20.08
C LYS A 8 3.64 -5.63 -18.94
N THR A 9 3.21 -5.83 -17.70
CA THR A 9 4.11 -5.79 -16.54
C THR A 9 5.16 -6.89 -16.60
N LYS A 10 4.79 -8.08 -17.09
CA LYS A 10 5.74 -9.20 -17.27
C LYS A 10 6.76 -8.87 -18.36
N GLU A 11 6.31 -8.31 -19.49
CA GLU A 11 7.19 -7.89 -20.58
C GLU A 11 8.22 -6.86 -20.12
N ILE A 12 7.78 -5.84 -19.37
CA ILE A 12 8.67 -4.78 -18.87
C ILE A 12 9.70 -5.35 -17.88
N VAL A 13 9.26 -6.15 -16.91
CA VAL A 13 10.18 -6.77 -15.93
C VAL A 13 11.18 -7.71 -16.63
N GLN A 14 10.75 -8.44 -17.66
CA GLN A 14 11.66 -9.26 -18.47
C GLN A 14 12.66 -8.41 -19.25
N ALA A 15 12.24 -7.29 -19.85
CA ALA A 15 13.13 -6.38 -20.56
C ALA A 15 14.19 -5.77 -19.63
N ILE A 16 13.82 -5.36 -18.41
CA ILE A 16 14.76 -4.84 -17.40
C ILE A 16 15.85 -5.87 -17.07
N VAL A 17 15.48 -7.15 -16.94
CA VAL A 17 16.45 -8.22 -16.68
C VAL A 17 17.31 -8.50 -17.92
N GLN A 18 16.70 -8.60 -19.11
CA GLN A 18 17.41 -8.90 -20.36
C GLN A 18 18.41 -7.81 -20.78
N THR A 19 18.12 -6.55 -20.44
CA THR A 19 19.02 -5.41 -20.71
C THR A 19 20.15 -5.30 -19.69
N GLY A 20 20.20 -6.18 -18.68
CA GLY A 20 21.23 -6.18 -17.63
C GLY A 20 21.04 -5.14 -16.54
N TYR A 21 19.91 -4.43 -16.54
CA TYR A 21 19.61 -3.42 -15.53
C TYR A 21 19.27 -4.03 -14.15
N ALA A 22 18.88 -5.31 -14.14
CA ALA A 22 18.71 -6.11 -12.93
C ALA A 22 19.13 -7.56 -13.18
N ASN A 23 19.71 -8.24 -12.18
CA ASN A 23 20.16 -9.63 -12.30
C ASN A 23 19.02 -10.64 -12.17
N SER A 24 17.87 -10.23 -11.63
CA SER A 24 16.71 -11.10 -11.43
C SER A 24 15.40 -10.33 -11.50
N GLN A 25 14.29 -11.05 -11.75
CA GLN A 25 12.96 -10.44 -11.70
C GLN A 25 12.67 -9.80 -10.33
N SER A 26 13.10 -10.44 -9.25
CA SER A 26 12.93 -9.92 -7.89
C SER A 26 13.71 -8.63 -7.63
N GLU A 27 14.85 -8.45 -8.29
CA GLU A 27 15.63 -7.22 -8.23
C GLU A 27 15.00 -6.13 -9.11
N ALA A 28 14.58 -6.47 -10.33
CA ALA A 28 13.87 -5.56 -11.23
C ALA A 28 12.60 -4.97 -10.56
N ILE A 29 11.81 -5.80 -9.88
CA ILE A 29 10.62 -5.35 -9.14
C ILE A 29 11.01 -4.39 -8.00
N ARG A 30 12.09 -4.69 -7.26
CA ARG A 30 12.55 -3.82 -6.16
C ARG A 30 13.01 -2.46 -6.67
N LEU A 31 13.78 -2.43 -7.76
CA LEU A 31 14.22 -1.19 -8.39
C LEU A 31 13.04 -0.37 -8.90
N ALA A 32 12.07 -1.01 -9.55
CA ALA A 32 10.86 -0.34 -10.02
C ALA A 32 10.03 0.25 -8.86
N LEU A 33 9.94 -0.44 -7.72
CA LEU A 33 9.25 0.08 -6.54
C LEU A 33 9.98 1.25 -5.90
N ILE A 34 11.32 1.22 -5.85
CA ILE A 34 12.13 2.32 -5.32
C ILE A 34 11.99 3.55 -6.23
N ASP A 35 12.10 3.37 -7.54
CA ASP A 35 11.92 4.44 -8.52
C ASP A 35 10.51 5.04 -8.44
N PHE A 36 9.49 4.18 -8.39
CA PHE A 36 8.11 4.62 -8.17
C PHE A 36 7.98 5.42 -6.87
N GLY A 37 8.59 4.92 -5.80
CA GLY A 37 8.63 5.55 -4.49
C GLY A 37 9.19 6.96 -4.52
N ASN A 38 10.34 7.13 -5.16
CA ASN A 38 11.07 8.39 -5.23
C ASN A 38 10.38 9.42 -6.14
N ASN A 39 9.76 8.98 -7.22
CA ASN A 39 9.26 9.87 -8.28
C ASN A 39 7.76 10.15 -8.22
N TYR A 40 6.97 9.26 -7.62
CA TYR A 40 5.49 9.30 -7.73
C TYR A 40 4.76 9.25 -6.39
N LEU A 41 5.45 9.09 -5.25
CA LEU A 41 4.82 9.27 -3.94
C LEU A 41 4.70 10.77 -3.61
N ASN A 42 3.75 11.45 -4.25
CA ASN A 42 3.29 12.75 -3.78
C ASN A 42 2.47 12.53 -2.49
N GLU A 43 2.82 13.28 -1.44
CA GLU A 43 2.16 13.24 -0.12
C GLU A 43 0.63 13.35 -0.23
N THR A 44 0.15 14.21 -1.13
CA THR A 44 -1.30 14.43 -1.33
C THR A 44 -1.99 13.17 -1.87
N GLU A 45 -1.40 12.51 -2.87
CA GLU A 45 -2.00 11.31 -3.47
C GLU A 45 -1.96 10.12 -2.50
N MET A 46 -0.91 10.00 -1.70
CA MET A 46 -0.86 9.00 -0.63
C MET A 46 -1.96 9.19 0.40
N VAL A 47 -2.16 10.44 0.87
CA VAL A 47 -3.21 10.74 1.85
C VAL A 47 -4.58 10.38 1.29
N ASN A 48 -4.88 10.77 0.05
CA ASN A 48 -6.15 10.44 -0.60
C ASN A 48 -6.37 8.92 -0.72
N ARG A 49 -5.38 8.16 -1.19
CA ARG A 49 -5.50 6.69 -1.30
C ARG A 49 -5.68 6.01 0.06
N LYS A 50 -5.09 6.58 1.12
CA LYS A 50 -5.21 6.06 2.47
C LYS A 50 -6.59 6.35 3.06
N LEU A 51 -7.14 7.54 2.78
CA LEU A 51 -8.53 7.88 3.12
C LEU A 51 -9.52 6.97 2.38
N ASP A 52 -9.32 6.75 1.07
CA ASP A 52 -10.15 5.82 0.28
C ASP A 52 -10.12 4.39 0.84
N ALA A 53 -8.96 3.93 1.32
CA ALA A 53 -8.84 2.61 1.94
C ALA A 53 -9.62 2.53 3.26
N ILE A 54 -9.52 3.56 4.09
CA ILE A 54 -10.28 3.68 5.35
C ILE A 54 -11.79 3.70 5.05
N ASP A 55 -12.22 4.49 4.08
CA ASP A 55 -13.62 4.58 3.67
C ASP A 55 -14.16 3.24 3.16
N ARG A 56 -13.36 2.50 2.37
CA ARG A 56 -13.72 1.13 1.95
C ARG A 56 -13.82 0.17 3.13
N ASP A 57 -12.93 0.27 4.12
CA ASP A 57 -13.00 -0.60 5.29
C ASP A 57 -14.21 -0.27 6.17
N ILE A 58 -14.60 1.00 6.25
CA ILE A 58 -15.85 1.45 6.88
C ILE A 58 -17.06 0.94 6.10
N SER A 59 -17.09 1.11 4.77
CA SER A 59 -18.21 0.69 3.91
C SER A 59 -18.42 -0.84 3.94
N ASN A 60 -17.32 -1.59 4.04
CA ASN A 60 -17.35 -3.06 4.16
C ASN A 60 -17.64 -3.54 5.59
N GLY A 61 -17.88 -2.62 6.54
CA GLY A 61 -18.19 -2.95 7.93
C GLY A 61 -17.03 -3.53 8.74
N LYS A 62 -15.80 -3.47 8.21
CA LYS A 62 -14.58 -3.95 8.89
C LYS A 62 -14.08 -2.97 9.95
N SER A 63 -14.31 -1.67 9.72
CA SER A 63 -14.04 -0.60 10.67
C SER A 63 -15.34 0.07 11.10
N ARG A 64 -15.52 0.28 12.40
CA ARG A 64 -16.61 1.11 12.94
C ARG A 64 -16.01 2.35 13.55
N THR A 65 -16.59 3.51 13.24
CA THR A 65 -16.28 4.75 13.95
C THR A 65 -16.71 4.59 15.41
N LEU A 66 -15.75 4.59 16.32
CA LEU A 66 -16.01 4.49 17.75
C LEU A 66 -16.31 5.87 18.31
N ASN A 67 -17.29 5.98 19.20
CA ASN A 67 -17.44 7.18 20.02
C ASN A 67 -16.35 7.23 21.11
N ALA A 68 -16.16 8.37 21.77
CA ALA A 68 -15.07 8.56 22.73
C ALA A 68 -15.06 7.50 23.84
N GLU A 69 -16.23 7.13 24.37
CA GLU A 69 -16.36 6.10 25.40
C GLU A 69 -15.97 4.70 24.90
N GLN A 70 -16.36 4.35 23.68
CA GLN A 70 -15.98 3.09 23.03
C GLN A 70 -14.48 3.02 22.72
N ALA A 71 -13.87 4.14 22.32
CA ALA A 71 -12.44 4.24 22.07
C ALA A 71 -11.64 4.10 23.38
N LEU A 72 -12.14 4.66 24.48
CA LEU A 72 -11.55 4.54 25.81
C LEU A 72 -11.67 3.12 26.38
N GLY A 73 -12.69 2.36 25.98
CA GLY A 73 -12.87 0.96 26.35
C GLY A 73 -12.77 0.73 27.86
N ARG A 74 -11.84 -0.13 28.28
CA ARG A 74 -11.62 -0.45 29.71
C ARG A 74 -11.11 0.72 30.55
N HIS A 75 -10.62 1.79 29.92
CA HIS A 75 -10.08 2.97 30.60
C HIS A 75 -11.13 4.06 30.85
N ALA A 76 -12.33 3.96 30.26
CA ALA A 76 -13.43 4.88 30.53
C ALA A 76 -13.78 4.96 32.03
N LYS A 77 -13.54 3.87 32.78
CA LYS A 77 -13.73 3.80 34.25
C LYS A 77 -12.85 4.75 35.07
N HIS A 78 -11.79 5.30 34.47
CA HIS A 78 -10.83 6.19 35.14
C HIS A 78 -11.07 7.69 34.88
N LEU A 79 -12.10 8.04 34.10
CA LEU A 79 -12.50 9.42 33.83
C LEU A 79 -13.52 9.98 34.84
N LYS A 80 -13.80 9.23 35.93
CA LYS A 80 -14.64 9.68 37.04
C LYS A 80 -13.85 10.46 38.06
#